data_AF-A0A3E0TSA0-F1
#
_entry.id   AF-A0A3E0TSA0-F1
#
_cell.length_a   1.000
_cell.length_b   1.000
_cell.length_c   1.000
_cell.angle_alpha   90.00
_cell.angle_beta   90.00
_cell.angle_gamma   90.00
#
_symmetry.space_group_name_H-M   'P 1'
#
loop_
_entity.id
_entity.type
_entity.pdbx_description
1 polymer ?
#
loop_
_entity_poly.entity_id
_entity_poly.type
_entity_poly.pdbx_seq_one_letter_code
_entity_poly.pdbx_strand_id
1 'polypeptide(L)'
;MSWQDQLSTLVYSTDKGRIKEEVEETVTPSDGFAKVRRETKGRKGKGVMVISGLGLPAKELKALASKLKKSCGTGGSVVDETIEVQGDKRDVIKNVLEKEGFKVKFTGG
;
A
#
# COMPACT_ATOMS: atom_id res chain seq x y z
N MET A 1 10.75 -70.11 7.68
CA MET A 1 10.46 -69.52 6.35
C MET A 1 10.09 -68.07 6.61
N SER A 2 10.98 -67.10 6.36
CA SER A 2 11.05 -66.25 5.13
C SER A 2 9.69 -65.58 4.87
N TRP A 3 9.55 -64.30 4.56
CA TRP A 3 9.93 -63.66 3.31
C TRP A 3 9.98 -62.12 3.53
N GLN A 4 11.20 -61.55 3.50
CA GLN A 4 11.58 -60.15 3.18
C GLN A 4 10.92 -58.99 3.97
N ASP A 5 11.58 -58.11 4.72
CA ASP A 5 12.87 -57.40 4.52
C ASP A 5 13.23 -57.12 3.06
N GLN A 6 12.36 -56.38 2.36
CA GLN A 6 12.72 -55.65 1.14
C GLN A 6 11.61 -54.65 0.81
N LEU A 7 11.67 -53.44 1.37
CA LEU A 7 11.34 -52.15 0.71
C LEU A 7 11.74 -51.01 1.67
N SER A 8 13.00 -51.09 2.11
CA SER A 8 13.79 -49.92 2.46
C SER A 8 13.74 -48.91 1.30
N THR A 9 13.04 -47.79 1.50
CA THR A 9 13.32 -46.42 0.99
C THR A 9 12.04 -45.59 0.90
N LEU A 10 11.71 -44.86 1.96
CA LEU A 10 11.05 -43.55 1.84
C LEU A 10 11.28 -42.79 3.16
N VAL A 11 12.47 -42.22 3.35
CA VAL A 11 12.82 -40.81 3.05
C VAL A 11 11.99 -39.78 3.86
N TYR A 12 12.63 -39.34 4.94
CA TYR A 12 12.83 -37.96 5.44
C TYR A 12 11.65 -36.98 5.69
N SER A 13 11.66 -36.49 6.94
CA SER A 13 11.57 -35.08 7.39
C SER A 13 10.25 -34.32 7.46
N THR A 14 10.16 -33.64 8.64
CA THR A 14 9.57 -32.33 8.94
C THR A 14 8.02 -32.29 8.94
N ASP A 15 7.34 -31.67 9.90
CA ASP A 15 7.37 -30.22 10.00
C ASP A 15 6.83 -29.65 11.32
N LYS A 16 7.52 -28.62 11.81
CA LYS A 16 7.13 -27.81 12.97
C LYS A 16 5.84 -27.07 12.64
N GLY A 17 4.71 -27.64 13.05
CA GLY A 17 3.38 -27.06 12.87
C GLY A 17 3.16 -25.79 13.67
N ARG A 18 3.54 -24.66 13.07
CA ARG A 18 2.77 -23.41 12.90
C ARG A 18 3.73 -22.35 12.34
N ILE A 19 4.04 -22.48 11.05
CA ILE A 19 4.43 -21.32 10.25
C ILE A 19 3.22 -20.40 10.28
N LYS A 20 3.36 -19.23 10.90
CA LYS A 20 2.44 -18.11 10.68
C LYS A 20 2.43 -17.90 9.19
N GLU A 21 1.27 -18.09 8.55
CA GLU A 21 1.01 -17.54 7.22
C GLU A 21 1.38 -16.07 7.26
N GLU A 22 2.59 -15.78 6.82
CA GLU A 22 2.97 -14.49 6.31
C GLU A 22 2.15 -14.38 5.05
N VAL A 23 0.96 -13.78 5.21
CA VAL A 23 0.11 -13.41 4.09
C VAL A 23 0.95 -12.41 3.30
N GLU A 24 1.73 -12.91 2.35
CA GLU A 24 2.24 -12.14 1.23
C GLU A 24 1.00 -11.67 0.48
N GLU A 25 0.42 -10.57 0.97
CA GLU A 25 -0.48 -9.75 0.19
C GLU A 25 0.33 -9.36 -1.04
N THR A 26 0.04 -10.06 -2.14
CA THR A 26 0.61 -9.83 -3.46
C THR A 26 0.45 -8.35 -3.77
N VAL A 27 1.50 -7.59 -3.50
CA VAL A 27 1.65 -6.21 -3.92
C VAL A 27 1.57 -6.29 -5.43
N THR A 28 0.40 -5.93 -5.97
CA THR A 28 0.25 -5.63 -7.39
C THR A 28 1.46 -4.79 -7.82
N PRO A 29 2.02 -4.97 -9.02
CA PRO A 29 3.12 -4.14 -9.50
C PRO A 29 2.63 -2.70 -9.61
N SER A 30 2.65 -2.01 -8.48
CA SER A 30 2.57 -0.58 -8.38
C SER A 30 3.83 -0.13 -9.06
N ASP A 31 3.70 0.58 -10.18
CA ASP A 31 4.81 1.16 -10.92
C ASP A 31 5.69 2.11 -10.05
N GLY A 32 5.50 2.16 -8.73
CA GLY A 32 6.14 3.07 -7.79
C GLY A 32 5.59 4.48 -7.91
N PHE A 33 4.50 4.69 -8.65
CA PHE A 33 3.95 6.01 -8.94
C PHE A 33 2.66 6.30 -8.16
N ALA A 34 2.77 7.19 -7.19
CA ALA A 34 1.62 7.81 -6.53
C ALA A 34 0.96 8.80 -7.50
N LYS A 35 -0.22 8.44 -8.03
CA LYS A 35 -1.01 9.31 -8.91
C LYS A 35 -1.81 10.29 -8.04
N VAL A 36 -1.43 11.55 -8.11
CA VAL A 36 -2.04 12.60 -7.30
C VAL A 36 -2.92 13.47 -8.20
N ARG A 37 -4.22 13.49 -7.91
CA ARG A 37 -5.21 14.26 -8.64
C ARG A 37 -5.83 15.33 -7.76
N ARG A 38 -5.99 16.53 -8.31
CA ARG A 38 -6.78 17.58 -7.66
C ARG A 38 -8.24 17.46 -8.09
N GLU A 39 -9.13 17.43 -7.12
CA GLU A 39 -10.57 17.45 -7.32
C GLU A 39 -11.19 18.67 -6.64
N THR A 40 -11.73 19.57 -7.46
CA THR A 40 -12.36 20.84 -7.03
C THR A 40 -13.85 20.93 -7.38
N LYS A 41 -14.38 19.95 -8.14
CA LYS A 41 -15.77 19.98 -8.62
C LYS A 41 -16.74 20.00 -7.44
N GLY A 42 -17.59 21.04 -7.40
CA GLY A 42 -18.70 21.15 -6.44
C GLY A 42 -18.34 21.65 -5.03
N ARG A 43 -17.07 21.98 -4.73
CA ARG A 43 -16.63 22.29 -3.34
C ARG A 43 -16.24 23.75 -3.08
N LYS A 44 -16.93 24.73 -3.68
CA LYS A 44 -16.80 26.19 -3.40
C LYS A 44 -15.34 26.66 -3.20
N GLY A 45 -14.41 26.20 -4.06
CA GLY A 45 -13.00 26.58 -4.02
C GLY A 45 -12.08 25.78 -3.07
N LYS A 46 -12.61 24.97 -2.14
CA LYS A 46 -11.79 24.04 -1.34
C LYS A 46 -11.57 22.73 -2.10
N GLY A 47 -10.46 22.65 -2.81
CA GLY A 47 -10.01 21.43 -3.48
C GLY A 47 -9.62 20.33 -2.51
N VAL A 48 -9.76 19.08 -2.94
CA VAL A 48 -9.18 17.91 -2.30
C VAL A 48 -8.18 17.25 -3.24
N MET A 49 -7.19 16.60 -2.67
CA MET A 49 -6.14 15.89 -3.37
C MET A 49 -6.36 14.40 -3.16
N VAL A 50 -6.61 13.68 -4.24
CA VAL A 50 -6.84 12.25 -4.26
C VAL A 50 -5.55 11.57 -4.71
N ILE A 51 -5.01 10.70 -3.88
CA ILE A 51 -3.75 9.98 -4.10
C ILE A 51 -4.11 8.52 -4.33
N SER A 52 -3.86 8.04 -5.55
CA SER A 52 -4.23 6.70 -6.04
C SER A 52 -3.03 5.96 -6.61
N GLY A 53 -3.16 4.66 -6.84
CA GLY A 53 -2.13 3.86 -7.50
C GLY A 53 -0.91 3.56 -6.62
N LEU A 54 -1.07 3.65 -5.30
CA LEU A 54 -0.02 3.26 -4.36
C LEU A 54 0.17 1.73 -4.33
N GLY A 55 -0.91 0.96 -4.56
CA GLY A 55 -0.88 -0.51 -4.56
C GLY A 55 -0.40 -1.10 -3.23
N LEU A 56 -0.48 -0.32 -2.15
CA LEU A 56 0.01 -0.69 -0.83
C LEU A 56 -1.09 -1.40 -0.04
N PRO A 57 -0.71 -2.30 0.88
CA PRO A 57 -1.66 -2.95 1.76
C PRO A 57 -2.38 -1.92 2.65
N ALA A 58 -3.61 -2.25 3.10
CA ALA A 58 -4.46 -1.32 3.87
C ALA A 58 -3.77 -0.75 5.12
N LYS A 59 -2.84 -1.51 5.71
CA LYS A 59 -2.05 -1.10 6.87
C LYS A 59 -1.07 0.04 6.51
N GLU A 60 -0.40 -0.08 5.38
CA GLU A 60 0.54 0.93 4.89
C GLU A 60 -0.19 2.15 4.36
N LEU A 61 -1.32 1.98 3.64
CA LEU A 61 -2.19 3.09 3.23
C LEU A 61 -2.62 3.94 4.43
N LYS A 62 -3.05 3.31 5.54
CA LYS A 62 -3.41 4.04 6.77
C LYS A 62 -2.23 4.75 7.42
N ALA A 63 -1.03 4.15 7.38
CA ALA A 63 0.20 4.76 7.89
C ALA A 63 0.58 5.99 7.06
N LEU A 64 0.59 5.87 5.73
CA LEU A 64 0.86 6.94 4.76
C LEU A 64 -0.17 8.06 4.88
N ALA A 65 -1.46 7.72 4.97
CA ALA A 65 -2.52 8.70 5.19
C ALA A 65 -2.33 9.46 6.51
N SER A 66 -1.90 8.78 7.59
CA SER A 66 -1.61 9.44 8.87
C SER A 66 -0.41 10.39 8.77
N LYS A 67 0.66 9.99 8.06
CA LYS A 67 1.82 10.85 7.82
C LYS A 67 1.45 12.07 6.97
N LEU A 68 0.69 11.87 5.90
CA LEU A 68 0.19 12.93 5.02
C LEU A 68 -0.71 13.92 5.79
N LYS A 69 -1.64 13.42 6.62
CA LYS A 69 -2.46 14.26 7.50
C LYS A 69 -1.62 15.09 8.47
N LYS A 70 -0.62 14.49 9.11
CA LYS A 70 0.31 15.19 10.03
C LYS A 70 1.09 16.29 9.31
N SER A 71 1.63 15.99 8.13
CA SER A 71 2.43 16.95 7.36
C SER A 71 1.58 18.07 6.74
N CYS A 72 0.36 17.75 6.31
CA CYS A 72 -0.54 18.74 5.71
C CYS A 72 -1.27 19.57 6.78
N GLY A 73 -1.42 19.07 8.02
CA GLY A 73 -2.23 19.72 9.05
C GLY A 73 -3.69 19.85 8.64
N THR A 74 -4.14 19.03 7.68
CA THR A 74 -5.49 19.06 7.13
C THR A 74 -6.17 17.72 7.37
N GLY A 75 -7.51 17.75 7.40
CA GLY A 75 -8.31 16.53 7.42
C GLY A 75 -8.10 15.72 6.14
N GLY A 76 -8.21 14.41 6.26
CA GLY A 76 -8.14 13.47 5.14
C GLY A 76 -8.73 12.12 5.52
N SER A 77 -9.22 11.40 4.53
CA SER A 77 -9.79 10.06 4.68
C SER A 77 -9.15 9.11 3.69
N VAL A 78 -9.06 7.85 4.08
CA VAL A 78 -8.77 6.77 3.13
C VAL A 78 -10.12 6.28 2.64
N VAL A 79 -10.34 6.35 1.33
CA VAL A 79 -11.52 5.84 0.65
C VAL A 79 -11.05 4.71 -0.24
N ASP A 80 -11.44 3.49 0.11
CA ASP A 80 -11.01 2.25 -0.53
C ASP A 80 -9.47 2.11 -0.52
N GLU A 81 -8.82 2.24 -1.69
CA GLU A 81 -7.36 2.17 -1.87
C GLU A 81 -6.73 3.55 -2.17
N THR A 82 -7.49 4.60 -1.90
CA THR A 82 -7.17 5.99 -2.26
C THR A 82 -7.11 6.85 -1.02
N ILE A 83 -6.15 7.77 -0.98
CA ILE A 83 -6.03 8.72 0.12
C ILE A 83 -6.55 10.07 -0.35
N GLU A 84 -7.60 10.56 0.28
CA GLU A 84 -8.11 11.90 0.07
C GLU A 84 -7.57 12.85 1.15
N VAL A 85 -6.97 13.94 0.73
CA VAL A 85 -6.44 14.99 1.61
C VAL A 85 -7.12 16.31 1.27
N GLN A 86 -7.62 17.02 2.27
CA GLN A 86 -8.19 18.34 2.06
C GLN A 86 -7.09 19.38 1.80
N GLY A 87 -7.35 20.27 0.84
CA GLY A 87 -6.44 21.34 0.43
C GLY A 87 -5.60 20.98 -0.80
N ASP A 88 -4.99 22.00 -1.41
CA ASP A 88 -4.16 21.88 -2.62
C ASP A 88 -2.67 21.99 -2.27
N LYS A 89 -2.20 21.17 -1.32
CA LYS A 89 -0.80 21.17 -0.86
C LYS A 89 0.06 20.22 -1.68
N ARG A 90 0.11 20.45 -3.00
CA ARG A 90 0.87 19.62 -3.96
C ARG A 90 2.32 19.41 -3.54
N ASP A 91 3.01 20.47 -3.13
CA ASP A 91 4.42 20.42 -2.76
C ASP A 91 4.67 19.58 -1.50
N VAL A 92 3.78 19.68 -0.51
CA VAL A 92 3.88 18.91 0.74
C VAL A 92 3.63 17.43 0.45
N ILE A 93 2.59 17.12 -0.32
CA ILE A 93 2.26 15.75 -0.72
C ILE A 93 3.43 15.15 -1.51
N LYS A 94 4.01 15.91 -2.44
CA LYS A 94 5.20 15.49 -3.20
C LYS A 94 6.36 15.16 -2.28
N ASN A 95 6.73 16.06 -1.39
CA ASN A 95 7.86 15.89 -0.48
C ASN A 95 7.68 14.68 0.45
N VAL A 96 6.47 14.48 1.00
CA VAL A 96 6.18 13.32 1.86
C VAL A 96 6.29 12.02 1.07
N LEU A 97 5.72 11.94 -0.13
CA LEU A 97 5.79 10.74 -0.96
C LEU A 97 7.21 10.44 -1.46
N GLU A 98 7.97 11.47 -1.84
CA GLU A 98 9.39 11.32 -2.21
C GLU A 98 10.25 10.85 -1.04
N LYS A 99 9.99 11.32 0.18
CA LYS A 99 10.66 10.84 1.41
C LYS A 99 10.36 9.38 1.72
N GLU A 100 9.18 8.90 1.38
CA GLU A 100 8.80 7.49 1.50
C GLU A 100 9.33 6.63 0.33
N GLY A 101 10.00 7.25 -0.66
CA GLY A 101 10.58 6.55 -1.81
C GLY A 101 9.62 6.35 -2.99
N PHE A 102 8.42 6.96 -2.96
CA PHE A 102 7.47 6.90 -4.06
C PHE A 102 7.68 8.05 -5.06
N LYS A 103 7.54 7.76 -6.35
CA LYS A 103 7.53 8.78 -7.39
C LYS A 103 6.13 9.37 -7.51
N VAL A 104 6.01 10.69 -7.50
CA VAL A 104 4.69 11.34 -7.60
C VAL A 104 4.40 11.74 -9.03
N LYS A 105 3.22 11.32 -9.52
CA LYS A 105 2.70 11.76 -10.82
C LYS A 105 1.43 12.56 -10.62
N PHE A 106 1.50 13.85 -10.87
CA PHE A 106 0.30 14.69 -10.84
C PHE A 106 -0.56 14.42 -12.07
N THR A 107 -1.82 14.04 -11.85
CA THR A 107 -2.79 13.72 -12.89
C THR A 107 -4.00 14.64 -12.73
N GLY A 108 -4.14 15.62 -13.64
CA GLY A 108 -5.25 16.58 -13.63
C GLY A 108 -4.80 18.05 -13.55
N GLY A 109 -5.24 18.83 -14.54
CA GLY A 109 -5.20 20.30 -14.56
C GLY A 109 -6.46 20.89 -13.96
#